data_AF-A0A4U7D9H3-F1
#
_entry.id   AF-A0A4U7D9H3-F1
#
_cell.length_a   1.000
_cell.length_b   1.000
_cell.length_c   1.000
_cell.angle_alpha   90.00
_cell.angle_beta   90.00
_cell.angle_gamma   90.00
#
_symmetry.space_group_name_H-M   'P 1'
#
loop_
_entity.id
_entity.type
_entity.pdbx_description
1 polymer ?
#
loop_
_entity_poly.entity_id
_entity_poly.type
_entity_poly.pdbx_seq_one_letter_code
_entity_poly.pdbx_strand_id
1 'polypeptide(L)'
;MSWGVNWKASVGLLGVGIKYLAVTLLVPLIVAVAYGEDIWVFLVSMALVAALGFAVERVDPDPDLGPREALLFVSLAWLAAAVVGAIPYV
;
A
#
# COMPACT_ATOMS: atom_id res chain seq x y z
N MET A 1 -7.55 20.58 -21.56
CA MET A 1 -6.53 20.20 -20.57
C MET A 1 -6.96 20.78 -19.23
N SER A 2 -7.25 19.94 -18.24
CA SER A 2 -7.44 20.40 -16.86
C SER A 2 -6.12 20.98 -16.35
N TRP A 3 -6.17 22.15 -15.70
CA TRP A 3 -4.97 22.87 -15.29
C TRP A 3 -4.27 22.25 -14.05
N GLY A 4 -4.94 21.30 -13.39
CA GLY A 4 -4.49 20.68 -12.13
C GLY A 4 -4.21 19.19 -12.24
N VAL A 5 -3.41 18.69 -11.30
CA VAL A 5 -3.11 17.25 -11.14
C VAL A 5 -4.35 16.51 -10.66
N ASN A 6 -4.75 15.44 -11.34
CA ASN A 6 -5.80 14.55 -10.84
C ASN A 6 -5.24 13.63 -9.74
N TRP A 7 -5.07 14.17 -8.53
CA TRP A 7 -4.50 13.44 -7.41
C TRP A 7 -5.29 12.17 -7.03
N LYS A 8 -6.60 12.13 -7.35
CA LYS A 8 -7.43 10.95 -7.08
C LYS A 8 -6.99 9.74 -7.88
N ALA A 9 -6.58 9.91 -9.14
CA ALA A 9 -6.03 8.83 -9.95
C ALA A 9 -4.74 8.26 -9.34
N SER A 10 -3.83 9.13 -8.88
CA SER A 10 -2.61 8.71 -8.18
C SER A 10 -2.92 7.95 -6.89
N VAL A 11 -3.90 8.41 -6.11
CA VAL A 11 -4.29 7.78 -4.84
C VAL A 11 -5.05 6.47 -5.06
N GLY A 12 -5.92 6.39 -6.06
CA GLY A 12 -6.60 5.14 -6.44
C GLY A 12 -5.59 4.05 -6.79
N LEU A 13 -4.60 4.38 -7.64
CA LEU A 13 -3.51 3.45 -7.97
C LEU A 13 -2.62 3.12 -6.76
N LEU A 14 -2.38 4.08 -5.86
CA LEU A 14 -1.67 3.84 -4.61
C LEU A 14 -2.34 2.76 -3.76
N GLY A 15 -3.67 2.70 -3.73
CA GLY A 15 -4.42 1.66 -3.02
C GLY A 15 -4.08 0.25 -3.54
N VAL A 16 -3.95 0.10 -4.86
CA VAL A 16 -3.47 -1.15 -5.49
C VAL A 16 -2.04 -1.47 -5.04
N GLY A 17 -1.15 -0.48 -5.06
CA GLY A 17 0.23 -0.62 -4.59
C GLY A 17 0.31 -1.06 -3.11
N ILE A 18 -0.48 -0.47 -2.23
CA ILE A 18 -0.54 -0.83 -0.80
C ILE A 18 -1.03 -2.28 -0.63
N LYS A 19 -2.00 -2.74 -1.42
CA LYS A 19 -2.42 -4.16 -1.38
C LYS A 19 -1.29 -5.10 -1.80
N TYR A 20 -0.51 -4.74 -2.81
CA TYR A 20 0.68 -5.54 -3.16
C TYR A 20 1.71 -5.57 -2.03
N LEU A 21 1.92 -4.44 -1.34
CA LEU A 21 2.78 -4.41 -0.16
C LEU A 21 2.23 -5.31 0.96
N ALA A 22 0.91 -5.34 1.18
CA ALA A 22 0.30 -6.28 2.12
C ALA A 22 0.63 -7.74 1.76
N VAL A 23 0.58 -8.11 0.48
CA VAL A 23 0.96 -9.46 0.03
C VAL A 23 2.42 -9.77 0.32
N THR A 24 3.33 -8.79 0.23
CA THR A 24 4.75 -9.03 0.56
C THR A 24 4.97 -9.40 2.03
N LEU A 25 4.06 -9.02 2.95
CA LEU A 25 4.11 -9.42 4.36
C LEU A 25 3.83 -10.92 4.60
N LEU A 26 3.36 -11.65 3.58
CA LEU A 26 3.29 -13.11 3.65
C LEU A 26 4.67 -13.74 3.86
N VAL A 27 5.74 -13.15 3.32
CA VAL A 27 7.10 -13.68 3.46
C VAL A 27 7.53 -13.69 4.94
N PRO A 28 7.57 -12.54 5.66
CA PRO A 28 7.91 -12.56 7.07
C PRO A 28 6.87 -13.29 7.93
N LEU A 29 5.59 -13.33 7.53
CA LEU A 29 4.59 -14.14 8.23
C LEU A 29 4.91 -15.65 8.13
N ILE A 30 5.32 -16.15 6.96
CA ILE A 30 5.74 -17.55 6.80
C ILE A 30 6.95 -17.84 7.69
N VAL A 31 7.90 -16.91 7.76
CA VAL A 31 9.06 -17.02 8.66
C VAL A 31 8.60 -17.07 10.12
N ALA A 32 7.74 -16.15 10.54
CA ALA A 32 7.15 -16.12 11.89
C ALA A 32 6.47 -17.45 12.26
N VAL A 33 5.72 -18.05 11.32
CA VAL A 33 5.11 -19.37 11.51
C VAL A 33 6.15 -20.48 11.61
N ALA A 34 7.19 -20.46 10.77
CA ALA A 34 8.25 -21.46 10.79
C ALA A 34 9.05 -21.47 12.09
N TYR A 35 9.28 -20.29 12.68
CA TYR A 35 10.00 -20.14 13.95
C TYR A 35 9.07 -20.16 15.18
N GLY A 36 7.76 -20.00 14.99
CA GLY A 36 6.78 -19.97 16.08
C GLY A 36 6.76 -18.67 16.88
N GLU A 37 7.27 -17.57 16.30
CA GLU A 37 7.47 -16.27 16.96
C GLU A 37 6.71 -15.17 16.21
N ASP A 38 6.15 -14.20 16.93
CA ASP A 38 5.55 -12.97 16.38
C ASP A 38 4.49 -13.12 15.26
N ILE A 39 3.87 -14.31 15.14
CA ILE A 39 2.87 -14.61 14.10
C ILE A 39 1.75 -13.56 14.09
N TRP A 40 1.24 -13.19 15.27
CA TRP A 40 0.16 -12.20 15.40
C TRP A 40 0.57 -10.80 14.94
N VAL A 41 1.84 -10.42 15.10
CA VAL A 41 2.35 -9.10 14.66
C VAL A 41 2.24 -8.97 13.16
N PHE A 42 2.73 -9.97 12.42
CA PHE A 42 2.66 -9.95 10.95
C PHE A 42 1.25 -10.17 10.41
N LEU A 43 0.42 -10.98 11.08
CA LEU A 43 -0.99 -11.14 10.70
C LEU A 43 -1.78 -9.83 10.82
N VAL A 44 -1.68 -9.15 11.97
CA VAL A 44 -2.40 -7.89 12.22
C VAL A 44 -1.87 -6.81 11.27
N SER A 45 -0.55 -6.70 11.12
CA SER A 45 0.07 -5.74 10.19
C SER A 45 -0.44 -5.96 8.76
N MET A 46 -0.43 -7.20 8.27
CA MET A 46 -0.93 -7.55 6.94
C MET A 46 -2.41 -7.20 6.77
N ALA A 47 -3.25 -7.53 7.76
CA ALA A 47 -4.68 -7.23 7.71
C ALA A 47 -4.95 -5.72 7.67
N LEU A 48 -4.25 -4.93 8.49
CA LEU A 48 -4.36 -3.47 8.50
C LEU A 48 -3.94 -2.86 7.16
N VAL A 49 -2.81 -3.29 6.61
CA VAL A 49 -2.29 -2.79 5.32
C VAL A 49 -3.23 -3.17 4.18
N ALA A 50 -3.75 -4.40 4.17
CA ALA A 50 -4.71 -4.84 3.16
C ALA A 50 -6.02 -4.04 3.23
N ALA A 51 -6.55 -3.82 4.43
CA ALA A 51 -7.76 -3.01 4.64
C ALA A 51 -7.55 -1.55 4.20
N LEU A 52 -6.39 -0.96 4.53
CA LEU A 52 -6.03 0.37 4.08
C LEU A 52 -5.94 0.45 2.55
N GLY A 53 -5.23 -0.49 1.91
CA GLY A 53 -5.13 -0.52 0.45
C GLY A 53 -6.48 -0.66 -0.24
N PHE A 54 -7.38 -1.49 0.31
CA PHE A 54 -8.74 -1.64 -0.18
C PHE A 54 -9.57 -0.36 -0.04
N ALA A 55 -9.43 0.35 1.09
CA ALA A 55 -10.11 1.63 1.31
C ALA A 55 -9.60 2.73 0.37
N VAL A 56 -8.28 2.83 0.22
CA VAL A 56 -7.61 3.84 -0.62
C VAL A 56 -7.91 3.64 -2.10
N GLU A 57 -7.94 2.40 -2.59
CA GLU A 57 -8.28 2.08 -3.99
C GLU A 57 -9.69 2.57 -4.36
N ARG A 58 -10.62 2.71 -3.41
CA ARG A 58 -11.97 3.23 -3.69
C ARG A 58 -12.02 4.72 -4.03
N VAL A 59 -10.93 5.46 -3.82
CA VAL A 59 -10.85 6.88 -4.18
C VAL A 59 -11.01 7.07 -5.69
N ASP A 60 -10.43 6.17 -6.48
CA ASP A 60 -10.59 6.10 -7.94
C ASP A 60 -10.39 4.64 -8.42
N PRO A 61 -11.49 3.87 -8.64
CA PRO A 61 -11.40 2.45 -8.98
C PRO A 61 -10.85 2.14 -10.38
N ASP A 62 -10.86 3.11 -11.29
CA ASP A 62 -10.34 2.97 -12.66
C ASP A 62 -9.45 4.18 -13.00
N PRO A 63 -8.28 4.28 -12.34
CA PRO A 63 -7.46 5.48 -12.39
C PRO A 63 -6.73 5.61 -13.73
N ASP A 64 -6.95 6.71 -14.43
CA ASP A 64 -6.20 7.09 -15.63
C ASP A 64 -5.08 8.08 -15.27
N LEU A 65 -3.82 7.65 -15.34
CA LEU A 65 -2.67 8.46 -14.94
C LEU A 65 -2.02 9.15 -16.15
N GLY A 66 -2.02 10.49 -16.09
CA GLY A 66 -1.12 11.30 -16.88
C GLY A 66 0.30 11.38 -16.30
N PRO A 67 1.25 12.02 -17.02
CA PRO A 67 2.64 12.13 -16.57
C PRO A 67 2.82 12.85 -15.22
N ARG A 68 1.95 13.82 -14.90
CA ARG A 68 2.03 14.59 -13.65
C ARG A 68 1.54 13.76 -12.46
N GLU A 69 0.46 13.01 -12.68
CA GLU A 69 -0.15 12.08 -11.73
C GLU A 69 0.79 10.92 -11.41
N ALA A 70 1.54 10.44 -12.42
CA ALA A 70 2.55 9.39 -12.24
C ALA A 70 3.67 9.82 -11.28
N LEU A 71 4.17 11.06 -11.39
CA LEU A 71 5.18 11.57 -10.47
C LEU A 71 4.67 11.63 -9.03
N LEU A 72 3.44 12.12 -8.83
CA LEU A 72 2.81 12.13 -7.52
C LEU A 72 2.63 10.71 -6.97
N PHE A 73 2.15 9.79 -7.81
CA PHE A 73 2.00 8.38 -7.45
C PHE A 73 3.32 7.76 -6.98
N VAL A 74 4.42 7.96 -7.71
CA VAL A 74 5.73 7.39 -7.34
C VAL A 74 6.20 7.93 -5.98
N SER A 75 6.08 9.23 -5.74
CA SER A 75 6.45 9.81 -4.44
C SER A 75 5.61 9.23 -3.30
N LEU A 76 4.30 9.11 -3.50
CA LEU A 76 3.40 8.51 -2.51
C LEU A 76 3.65 7.02 -2.32
N ALA A 77 3.98 6.28 -3.37
CA ALA A 77 4.26 4.85 -3.31
C ALA A 77 5.49 4.56 -2.44
N TRP A 78 6.56 5.33 -2.60
CA TRP A 78 7.75 5.18 -1.76
C TRP A 78 7.48 5.57 -0.30
N LEU A 79 6.75 6.65 -0.07
CA LEU A 79 6.34 7.04 1.28
C LEU A 79 5.49 5.94 1.93
N ALA A 80 4.50 5.42 1.21
CA ALA A 80 3.63 4.34 1.68
C ALA A 80 4.42 3.06 1.95
N ALA A 81 5.39 2.70 1.10
CA ALA A 81 6.25 1.55 1.33
C ALA A 81 7.06 1.67 2.64
N ALA A 82 7.63 2.84 2.91
CA ALA A 82 8.35 3.08 4.15
C ALA A 82 7.42 3.00 5.38
N VAL A 83 6.24 3.61 5.32
CA VAL A 83 5.26 3.58 6.42
C VAL A 83 4.75 2.16 6.65
N VAL A 84 4.32 1.46 5.60
CA VAL A 84 3.83 0.07 5.66
C VAL A 84 4.91 -0.87 6.21
N GLY A 85 6.16 -0.71 5.75
CA GLY A 85 7.29 -1.51 6.22
C GLY A 85 7.62 -1.29 7.69
N ALA A 86 7.27 -0.14 8.26
CA ALA A 86 7.48 0.15 9.68
C ALA A 86 6.43 -0.47 10.61
N ILE A 87 5.22 -0.81 10.10
CA ILE A 87 4.08 -1.25 10.92
C ILE A 87 4.39 -2.47 11.81
N PRO A 88 5.10 -3.53 11.36
CA PRO A 88 5.40 -4.67 12.23
C PRO A 88 6.36 -4.36 13.39
N TYR A 89 6.98 -3.19 13.41
CA TYR A 89 8.07 -2.83 14.32
C TYR A 89 7.70 -1.73 15.33
N VAL A 90 6.45 -1.24 15.31
CA VAL A 90 5.91 -0.25 16.24
C VAL A 90 4.91 -0.87 17.20
#